data_AF-A0A2M8HMD3-F1
#
_entry.id   AF-A0A2M8HMD3-F1
#
_cell.length_a   1.000
_cell.length_b   1.000
_cell.length_c   1.000
_cell.angle_alpha   90.00
_cell.angle_beta   90.00
_cell.angle_gamma   90.00
#
_symmetry.space_group_name_H-M   'P 1'
#
loop_
_entity.id
_entity.type
_entity.pdbx_description
1 polymer ?
#
loop_
_entity_poly.entity_id
_entity_poly.type
_entity_poly.pdbx_seq_one_letter_code
_entity_poly.pdbx_strand_id
1 'polypeptide(L)'
;MKNLFTLFFLASLLTHCASANAGIATSNIPITDQQYTIIGPIEKSDYWFTFDIAIIGFPLTKPPMDQLVKACLQESGADALINIQYWNDKSIIFFVTLNRIGLRAEAIKFQNDPKKK
;
A
#
# COMPACT_ATOMS: atom_id res chain seq x y z
N MET A 1 24.56 -29.91 -20.92
CA MET A 1 23.10 -29.87 -20.64
C MET A 1 22.76 -29.91 -19.16
N LYS A 2 23.42 -30.76 -18.36
CA LYS A 2 23.20 -30.87 -16.90
C LYS A 2 23.33 -29.52 -16.15
N ASN A 3 24.38 -28.74 -16.45
CA ASN A 3 24.65 -27.45 -15.79
C ASN A 3 23.64 -26.34 -16.14
N LEU A 4 23.01 -26.41 -17.33
CA LEU A 4 22.01 -25.43 -17.75
C LEU A 4 20.69 -25.62 -17.00
N PHE A 5 20.30 -26.88 -16.78
CA PHE A 5 19.12 -27.22 -15.98
C PHE A 5 19.29 -26.81 -14.52
N THR A 6 20.49 -27.00 -13.93
CA THR A 6 20.77 -26.56 -12.57
C THR A 6 20.74 -25.05 -12.42
N LEU A 7 21.27 -24.31 -13.41
CA LEU A 7 21.25 -22.84 -13.40
C LEU A 7 19.82 -22.29 -13.52
N PHE A 8 18.99 -22.91 -14.37
CA PHE A 8 17.59 -22.54 -14.56
C PHE A 8 16.75 -22.80 -13.29
N PHE A 9 16.98 -23.95 -12.64
CA PHE A 9 16.29 -24.30 -11.38
C PHE A 9 16.70 -23.36 -10.23
N LEU A 10 17.98 -22.98 -10.17
CA LEU A 10 18.47 -22.01 -9.18
C LEU A 10 17.94 -20.59 -9.45
N ALA A 11 17.84 -20.18 -10.71
CA ALA A 11 17.24 -18.89 -11.09
C ALA A 11 15.75 -18.81 -10.72
N SER A 12 15.00 -19.91 -10.88
CA SER A 12 13.57 -19.97 -10.54
C SER A 12 13.30 -19.83 -9.03
N LEU A 13 14.24 -20.21 -8.16
CA LEU A 13 14.11 -20.05 -6.71
C LEU A 13 14.34 -18.59 -6.27
N LEU A 14 15.05 -17.79 -7.07
CA LEU A 14 15.42 -16.41 -6.75
C LEU A 14 14.35 -15.38 -7.12
N THR A 15 13.27 -15.78 -7.81
CA THR A 15 12.20 -14.88 -8.26
C THR A 15 10.86 -15.23 -7.61
N HIS A 16 10.77 -15.12 -6.29
CA HIS A 16 9.50 -15.20 -5.58
C HIS A 16 8.92 -13.79 -5.44
N CYS A 17 7.96 -13.46 -6.32
CA CYS A 17 7.09 -12.31 -6.15
C CYS A 17 5.80 -12.79 -5.48
N ALA A 18 5.56 -12.35 -4.25
CA ALA A 18 4.33 -12.63 -3.53
C ALA A 18 3.50 -11.35 -3.43
N SER A 19 2.42 -11.27 -4.21
CA SER A 19 1.43 -10.19 -4.13
C SER A 19 0.26 -10.63 -3.26
N ALA A 20 -0.17 -9.78 -2.34
CA ALA A 20 -1.30 -10.02 -1.46
C ALA A 20 -2.16 -8.76 -1.30
N ASN A 21 -3.48 -8.93 -1.26
CA ASN A 21 -4.38 -7.88 -0.82
C ASN A 21 -4.21 -7.71 0.70
N ALA A 22 -3.88 -6.50 1.13
CA ALA A 22 -3.54 -6.19 2.52
C ALA A 22 -4.76 -5.71 3.33
N GLY A 23 -5.87 -5.32 2.68
CA GLY A 23 -7.12 -4.97 3.35
C GLY A 23 -7.96 -3.94 2.62
N ILE A 24 -9.16 -3.70 3.14
CA ILE A 24 -10.10 -2.68 2.64
C ILE A 24 -10.60 -1.88 3.84
N ALA A 25 -10.68 -0.56 3.72
CA ALA A 25 -11.26 0.33 4.73
C ALA A 25 -12.29 1.25 4.08
N THR A 26 -13.43 1.46 4.74
CA THR A 26 -14.52 2.27 4.19
C THR A 26 -14.15 3.74 4.09
N SER A 27 -13.43 4.29 5.08
CA SER A 27 -12.86 5.63 5.06
C SER A 27 -11.71 5.75 6.05
N ASN A 28 -10.84 6.74 5.86
CA ASN A 28 -9.80 7.10 6.81
C ASN A 28 -10.33 7.89 8.02
N ILE A 29 -11.51 8.52 7.90
CA ILE A 29 -12.18 9.26 8.97
C ILE A 29 -13.67 8.90 9.03
N PRO A 30 -14.34 9.02 10.18
CA PRO A 30 -15.77 8.77 10.25
C PRO A 30 -16.54 9.83 9.45
N ILE A 31 -17.30 9.38 8.45
CA ILE A 31 -18.22 10.23 7.68
C ILE A 31 -19.61 10.04 8.28
N THR A 32 -20.13 11.05 8.98
CA THR A 32 -21.48 11.02 9.56
C THR A 32 -22.23 12.27 9.11
N ASP A 33 -23.32 12.05 8.35
CA ASP A 33 -24.26 13.09 7.92
C ASP A 33 -23.65 14.29 7.16
N GLN A 34 -22.50 14.11 6.52
CA GLN A 34 -21.86 15.14 5.70
C GLN A 34 -22.04 14.83 4.21
N GLN A 35 -22.55 15.79 3.46
CA GLN A 35 -22.52 15.73 2.00
C GLN A 35 -21.09 15.94 1.52
N TYR A 36 -20.64 15.10 0.58
CA TYR A 36 -19.31 15.17 0.01
C TYR A 36 -19.37 15.09 -1.51
N THR A 37 -18.34 15.60 -2.16
CA THR A 37 -18.09 15.39 -3.59
C THR A 37 -16.87 14.52 -3.78
N ILE A 38 -16.94 13.61 -4.74
CA ILE A 38 -15.79 12.80 -5.14
C ILE A 38 -14.93 13.65 -6.07
N ILE A 39 -13.69 13.90 -5.67
CA ILE A 39 -12.69 14.64 -6.47
C ILE A 39 -12.13 13.71 -7.55
N GLY A 40 -11.85 12.46 -7.20
CA GLY A 40 -11.38 11.44 -8.12
C GLY A 40 -10.67 10.27 -7.44
N PRO A 41 -10.32 9.21 -8.20
CA PRO A 41 -9.52 8.11 -7.70
C PRO A 41 -8.07 8.55 -7.47
N ILE A 42 -7.46 8.07 -6.41
CA ILE A 42 -6.03 8.26 -6.11
C ILE A 42 -5.37 6.92 -5.83
N GLU A 43 -4.15 6.76 -6.34
CA GLU A 43 -3.32 5.58 -6.11
C GLU A 43 -1.89 5.98 -5.81
N LYS A 44 -1.34 5.48 -4.72
CA LYS A 44 0.06 5.66 -4.31
C LYS A 44 0.64 4.35 -3.86
N SER A 45 1.94 4.18 -4.06
CA SER A 45 2.70 3.08 -3.49
C SER A 45 4.04 3.55 -2.95
N ASP A 46 4.51 2.91 -1.89
CA ASP A 46 5.80 3.16 -1.30
C ASP A 46 6.47 1.85 -0.84
N TYR A 47 7.77 1.90 -0.58
CA TYR A 47 8.60 0.73 -0.35
C TYR A 47 9.27 0.76 1.03
N TRP A 48 9.46 -0.42 1.61
CA TRP A 48 10.33 -0.59 2.79
C TRP A 48 11.03 -1.94 2.74
N PHE A 49 12.14 -2.02 3.47
CA PHE A 49 12.95 -3.23 3.53
C PHE A 49 12.71 -3.97 4.84
N THR A 50 12.56 -5.28 4.75
CA THR A 50 12.62 -6.20 5.88
C THR A 50 13.79 -7.15 5.69
N PHE A 51 14.42 -7.54 6.79
CA PHE A 51 15.41 -8.59 6.82
C PHE A 51 14.75 -9.85 7.36
N ASP A 52 14.57 -10.85 6.50
CA ASP A 52 13.80 -12.04 6.80
C ASP A 52 14.72 -13.27 6.78
N ILE A 53 14.86 -13.94 7.92
CA ILE A 53 15.52 -15.24 8.05
C ILE A 53 14.43 -16.28 8.28
N ALA A 54 14.07 -16.99 7.20
CA ALA A 54 13.07 -18.05 7.20
C ALA A 54 11.71 -17.63 7.80
N ILE A 55 11.52 -17.79 9.12
CA ILE A 55 10.26 -17.52 9.83
C ILE A 55 10.31 -16.17 10.58
N ILE A 56 11.50 -15.63 10.83
CA ILE A 56 11.68 -14.41 11.63
C ILE A 56 12.00 -13.24 10.68
N GLY A 57 11.18 -12.20 10.73
CA GLY A 57 11.36 -10.98 9.95
C GLY A 57 11.59 -9.76 10.83
N PHE A 58 12.64 -9.00 10.53
CA PHE A 58 12.98 -7.74 11.18
C PHE A 58 12.75 -6.57 10.21
N PRO A 59 11.85 -5.63 10.51
CA PRO A 59 11.70 -4.43 9.70
C PRO A 59 12.94 -3.55 9.85
N LEU A 60 13.68 -3.37 8.77
CA LEU A 60 14.83 -2.46 8.72
C LEU A 60 14.35 -1.00 8.67
N THR A 61 13.15 -0.79 8.13
CA THR A 61 12.49 0.51 8.01
C THR A 61 11.04 0.38 8.47
N LYS A 62 10.49 1.46 9.05
CA LYS A 62 9.08 1.51 9.45
C LYS A 62 8.19 1.40 8.20
N PRO A 63 7.11 0.58 8.22
CA PRO A 63 6.17 0.54 7.11
C PRO A 63 5.54 1.94 6.88
N PRO A 64 5.56 2.47 5.65
CA PRO A 64 5.21 3.86 5.35
C PRO A 64 3.69 4.12 5.28
N MET A 65 2.86 3.37 6.00
CA MET A 65 1.39 3.44 5.88
C MET A 65 0.83 4.83 6.18
N ASP A 66 1.20 5.41 7.33
CA ASP A 66 0.71 6.73 7.75
C ASP A 66 1.14 7.82 6.77
N GLN A 67 2.34 7.68 6.20
CA GLN A 67 2.91 8.62 5.25
C GLN A 67 2.20 8.52 3.90
N LEU A 68 1.85 7.31 3.48
CA LEU A 68 1.11 7.03 2.25
C LEU A 68 -0.27 7.70 2.28
N VAL A 69 -1.03 7.52 3.36
CA VAL A 69 -2.35 8.16 3.54
C VAL A 69 -2.24 9.68 3.54
N LYS A 70 -1.25 10.24 4.27
CA LYS A 70 -1.01 11.68 4.30
C LYS A 70 -0.62 12.22 2.92
N ALA A 71 0.25 11.52 2.19
CA ALA A 71 0.66 11.91 0.85
C ALA A 71 -0.53 11.93 -0.11
N CYS A 72 -1.45 10.96 -0.02
CA CYS A 72 -2.67 10.96 -0.82
C CYS A 72 -3.58 12.16 -0.52
N LEU A 73 -3.79 12.49 0.76
CA LEU A 73 -4.59 13.66 1.15
C LEU A 73 -3.95 14.97 0.66
N GLN A 74 -2.64 15.11 0.83
CA GLN A 74 -1.90 16.31 0.43
C GLN A 74 -1.90 16.54 -1.08
N GLU A 75 -1.74 15.47 -1.87
CA GLU A 75 -1.68 15.57 -3.33
C GLU A 75 -3.06 15.84 -3.96
N SER A 76 -4.10 15.21 -3.43
CA SER A 76 -5.48 15.42 -3.91
C SER A 76 -6.14 16.69 -3.38
N GLY A 77 -5.60 17.30 -2.31
CA GLY A 77 -6.24 18.41 -1.61
C GLY A 77 -7.62 18.04 -1.06
N ALA A 78 -7.82 16.75 -0.79
CA ALA A 78 -9.05 16.16 -0.29
C ALA A 78 -9.09 16.20 1.22
N ASP A 79 -10.31 16.27 1.77
CA ASP A 79 -10.52 16.26 3.21
C ASP A 79 -10.50 14.84 3.76
N ALA A 80 -10.90 13.86 2.94
CA ALA A 80 -10.94 12.45 3.31
C ALA A 80 -10.73 11.51 2.12
N LEU A 81 -10.43 10.25 2.45
CA LEU A 81 -10.35 9.13 1.52
C LEU A 81 -11.45 8.14 1.87
N ILE A 82 -12.16 7.64 0.85
CA ILE A 82 -13.15 6.57 0.99
C ILE A 82 -12.78 5.40 0.10
N ASN A 83 -13.40 4.24 0.35
CA ASN A 83 -13.20 3.03 -0.45
C ASN A 83 -11.71 2.67 -0.59
N ILE A 84 -11.01 2.70 0.54
CA ILE A 84 -9.56 2.52 0.59
C ILE A 84 -9.26 1.04 0.43
N GLN A 85 -8.41 0.69 -0.53
CA GLN A 85 -7.93 -0.65 -0.80
C GLN A 85 -6.40 -0.67 -0.69
N TYR A 86 -5.90 -1.53 0.19
CA TYR A 86 -4.47 -1.74 0.39
C TYR A 86 -4.02 -3.00 -0.32
N TRP A 87 -2.88 -2.93 -0.99
CA TRP A 87 -2.21 -4.09 -1.56
C TRP A 87 -0.73 -4.08 -1.17
N ASN A 88 -0.14 -5.27 -1.07
CA ASN A 88 1.25 -5.43 -0.67
C ASN A 88 1.94 -6.44 -1.58
N ASP A 89 3.00 -6.02 -2.25
CA ASP A 89 3.88 -6.87 -3.03
C ASP A 89 5.19 -7.08 -2.29
N LYS A 90 5.65 -8.32 -2.23
CA LYS A 90 6.92 -8.69 -1.61
C LYS A 90 7.82 -9.34 -2.64
N SER A 91 9.04 -8.83 -2.74
CA SER A 91 10.13 -9.40 -3.51
C SER A 91 11.22 -9.84 -2.55
N ILE A 92 11.39 -11.16 -2.41
CA ILE A 92 12.37 -11.75 -1.49
C ILE A 92 13.64 -12.05 -2.26
N ILE A 93 14.75 -11.42 -1.84
CA ILE A 93 16.09 -11.65 -2.39
C ILE A 93 16.97 -12.12 -1.23
N PHE A 94 17.21 -13.44 -1.19
CA PHE A 94 17.99 -14.09 -0.14
C PHE A 94 17.41 -13.83 1.25
N PHE A 95 18.01 -12.95 2.06
CA PHE A 95 17.52 -12.57 3.40
C PHE A 95 16.94 -11.15 3.45
N VAL A 96 16.87 -10.45 2.33
CA VAL A 96 16.31 -9.11 2.26
C VAL A 96 15.04 -9.14 1.44
N THR A 97 13.96 -8.63 2.01
CA THR A 97 12.68 -8.51 1.34
C THR A 97 12.41 -7.05 1.07
N LEU A 98 12.22 -6.73 -0.21
CA LEU A 98 11.64 -5.47 -0.62
C LEU A 98 10.13 -5.61 -0.54
N ASN A 99 9.51 -4.87 0.36
CA ASN A 99 8.06 -4.78 0.48
C ASN A 99 7.61 -3.50 -0.22
N ARG A 100 6.52 -3.59 -0.98
CA ARG A 100 5.85 -2.48 -1.65
C ARG A 100 4.41 -2.47 -1.19
N ILE A 101 3.98 -1.39 -0.56
CA ILE A 101 2.59 -1.22 -0.18
C ILE A 101 1.98 -0.17 -1.08
N GLY A 102 0.82 -0.47 -1.62
CA GLY A 102 0.00 0.51 -2.28
C GLY A 102 -1.33 0.71 -1.61
N LEU A 103 -1.85 1.90 -1.84
CA LEU A 103 -3.18 2.34 -1.45
C LEU A 103 -3.84 2.86 -2.72
N ARG A 104 -5.06 2.36 -2.96
CA ARG A 104 -6.00 2.92 -3.91
C ARG A 104 -7.20 3.40 -3.13
N ALA A 105 -7.68 4.61 -3.39
CA ALA A 105 -8.85 5.16 -2.71
C ALA A 105 -9.57 6.17 -3.61
N GLU A 106 -10.74 6.60 -3.20
CA GLU A 106 -11.43 7.75 -3.77
C GLU A 106 -11.25 8.95 -2.84
N ALA A 107 -10.72 10.04 -3.40
CA ALA A 107 -10.50 11.28 -2.69
C ALA A 107 -11.81 12.09 -2.67
N ILE A 108 -12.23 12.53 -1.50
CA ILE A 108 -13.47 13.30 -1.32
C ILE A 108 -13.23 14.64 -0.65
N LYS A 109 -14.10 15.60 -0.96
CA LYS A 109 -14.14 16.90 -0.31
C LYS A 109 -15.49 17.10 0.35
N PHE A 110 -15.51 17.61 1.57
CA PHE A 110 -16.78 17.91 2.22
C PHE A 110 -17.40 19.16 1.61
N GLN A 111 -18.69 19.09 1.32
CA GLN A 111 -19.45 20.30 1.04
C GLN A 111 -19.63 21.01 2.38
N ASN A 112 -19.05 22.20 2.52
CA ASN A 112 -19.33 23.07 3.65
C ASN A 112 -20.81 23.42 3.62
N ASP A 113 -21.63 22.70 4.38
CA ASP A 113 -23.03 23.06 4.57
C ASP A 113 -23.06 24.30 5.49
N PRO A 114 -23.52 25.47 5.01
CA PRO A 114 -23.57 26.70 5.82
C PRO A 114 -24.52 26.61 7.03
N LYS A 115 -25.18 25.47 7.26
CA LYS A 115 -26.21 25.26 8.28
C LYS A 115 -25.73 24.69 9.62
N LYS A 116 -24.43 24.58 9.88
CA LYS A 116 -23.91 24.35 11.24
C LYS A 116 -23.20 25.60 11.77
N LYS A 117 -23.98 26.53 12.30
CA LYS A 117 -23.58 27.51 13.32
C LYS A 117 -24.39 27.25 14.57
#